data_AF-A0A485APC3-F1
#
_entry.id   AF-A0A485APC3-F1
#
_cell.length_a   1.000
_cell.length_b   1.000
_cell.length_c   1.000
_cell.angle_alpha   90.00
_cell.angle_beta   90.00
_cell.angle_gamma   90.00
#
_symmetry.space_group_name_H-M   'P 1'
#
loop_
_entity.id
_entity.type
_entity.pdbx_description
1 polymer ?
#
loop_
_entity_poly.entity_id
_entity_poly.type
_entity_poly.pdbx_seq_one_letter_code
_entity_poly.pdbx_strand_id
1 'polypeptide(L)'
;MSAPLLIARTREKQLHLLPGMANRHGLITGATGTGKTVTLQKLAESFSEIGVPVFMADVKGDLTGIAAAGQSSEKLQARLEKIGVTDWQPHANPAVVWDIFGEKGHPSGRRCPISGRCCWRDY
;
A
#
# COMPACT_ATOMS: atom_id res chain seq x y z
N MET A 1 -15.07 13.08 11.12
CA MET A 1 -14.11 12.01 11.48
C MET A 1 -13.90 11.14 10.26
N SER A 2 -12.66 10.87 9.87
CA SER A 2 -12.36 9.98 8.74
C SER A 2 -12.83 8.56 9.04
N ALA A 3 -13.36 7.87 8.04
CA ALA A 3 -13.85 6.50 8.17
C ALA A 3 -12.71 5.55 8.63
N PRO A 4 -13.02 4.52 9.45
CA PRO A 4 -12.05 3.48 9.79
C PRO A 4 -11.54 2.75 8.54
N LEU A 5 -10.24 2.50 8.47
CA LEU A 5 -9.59 1.83 7.33
C LEU A 5 -9.58 0.33 7.55
N LEU A 6 -10.24 -0.44 6.69
CA LEU A 6 -10.19 -1.90 6.76
C LEU A 6 -8.83 -2.41 6.27
N ILE A 7 -7.96 -2.84 7.20
CA ILE A 7 -6.61 -3.30 6.87
C ILE A 7 -6.53 -4.82 6.77
N ALA A 8 -7.31 -5.54 7.57
CA ALA A 8 -7.32 -6.98 7.58
C ALA A 8 -8.70 -7.52 7.93
N ARG A 9 -8.98 -8.75 7.49
CA ARG A 9 -10.21 -9.46 7.86
C ARG A 9 -9.98 -10.96 7.87
N THR A 10 -10.82 -11.66 8.60
CA THR A 10 -11.04 -13.10 8.59
C THR A 10 -12.52 -13.36 8.34
N ARG A 11 -12.95 -14.62 8.31
CA ARG A 11 -14.38 -14.97 8.19
C ARG A 11 -15.22 -14.46 9.37
N GLU A 12 -14.60 -14.33 10.54
CA GLU A 12 -15.28 -14.01 11.79
C GLU A 12 -15.04 -12.58 12.26
N LYS A 13 -13.95 -11.94 11.82
CA LYS A 13 -13.53 -10.64 12.36
C LYS A 13 -12.96 -9.71 11.30
N GLN A 14 -13.36 -8.45 11.35
CA GLN A 14 -12.74 -7.38 10.60
C GLN A 14 -11.86 -6.54 11.51
N LEU A 15 -10.69 -6.14 11.01
CA LEU A 15 -9.72 -5.32 11.71
C LEU A 15 -9.58 -3.98 10.97
N HIS A 16 -9.98 -2.94 11.69
CA HIS A 16 -9.97 -1.57 11.21
C HIS A 16 -8.87 -0.77 11.90
N LEU A 17 -8.15 0.03 11.13
CA LEU A 17 -7.22 1.03 11.63
C LEU A 17 -7.93 2.38 11.69
N LEU A 18 -7.86 3.04 12.85
CA LEU A 18 -8.41 4.38 13.02
C LEU A 18 -7.42 5.41 12.45
N PRO A 19 -7.77 6.21 11.44
CA PRO A 19 -6.84 7.18 10.84
C PRO A 19 -6.22 8.14 11.84
N GLY A 20 -6.99 8.60 12.83
CA GLY A 20 -6.51 9.50 13.88
C GLY A 20 -5.46 8.91 14.82
N MET A 21 -5.31 7.57 14.83
CA MET A 21 -4.32 6.85 15.64
C MET A 21 -3.11 6.37 14.81
N ALA A 22 -3.14 6.57 13.48
CA ALA A 22 -2.08 6.15 12.57
C ALA A 22 -0.83 7.05 12.60
N ASN A 23 -0.83 8.09 13.44
CA ASN A 23 0.33 8.94 13.71
C ASN A 23 1.35 8.30 14.67
N ARG A 24 1.10 7.07 15.15
CA ARG A 24 2.01 6.30 15.98
C ARG A 24 2.87 5.37 15.12
N HIS A 25 4.13 5.21 15.51
CA HIS A 25 5.03 4.25 14.86
C HIS A 25 4.49 2.82 15.02
N GLY A 26 4.53 2.06 13.92
CA GLY A 26 4.17 0.65 13.87
C GLY A 26 5.33 -0.19 13.33
N LEU A 27 5.34 -1.48 13.68
CA LEU A 27 6.32 -2.44 13.20
C LEU A 27 5.61 -3.61 12.51
N ILE A 28 5.95 -3.86 11.25
CA ILE A 28 5.53 -5.05 10.52
C ILE A 28 6.73 -6.00 10.45
N THR A 29 6.64 -7.12 11.15
CA THR A 29 7.68 -8.15 11.18
C THR A 29 7.10 -9.52 10.81
N GLY A 30 7.95 -10.44 10.37
CA GLY A 30 7.56 -11.78 9.94
C GLY A 30 8.62 -12.44 9.06
N ALA A 31 8.52 -13.75 8.84
CA ALA A 31 9.43 -14.50 7.98
C ALA A 31 9.26 -14.15 6.48
N THR A 32 10.18 -14.59 5.63
CA THR A 32 10.03 -14.43 4.18
C THR A 32 8.79 -15.18 3.69
N GLY A 33 8.01 -14.57 2.80
CA GLY A 33 6.78 -15.17 2.28
C GLY A 33 5.54 -15.02 3.17
N THR A 34 5.62 -14.40 4.36
CA THR A 34 4.44 -14.18 5.24
C THR A 34 3.60 -12.96 4.87
N GLY A 35 3.82 -12.38 3.69
CA GLY A 35 2.99 -11.29 3.16
C GLY A 35 3.30 -9.90 3.72
N LYS A 36 4.47 -9.66 4.34
CA LYS A 36 4.90 -8.33 4.81
C LYS A 36 4.72 -7.24 3.75
N THR A 37 5.19 -7.52 2.54
CA THR A 37 5.08 -6.64 1.36
C THR A 37 3.62 -6.30 1.07
N VAL A 38 2.75 -7.32 0.99
CA VAL A 38 1.32 -7.13 0.70
C VAL A 38 0.61 -6.34 1.80
N THR A 39 0.96 -6.55 3.07
CA THR A 39 0.41 -5.78 4.19
C THR A 39 0.82 -4.31 4.11
N LEU A 40 2.10 -4.05 3.81
CA LEU A 40 2.60 -2.68 3.66
C LEU A 40 1.93 -1.98 2.48
N GLN A 41 1.75 -2.69 1.37
CA GLN A 41 1.01 -2.19 0.21
C GLN A 41 -0.42 -1.81 0.62
N LYS A 42 -1.17 -2.73 1.23
CA LYS A 42 -2.56 -2.45 1.62
C LYS A 42 -2.71 -1.24 2.56
N LEU A 43 -1.77 -1.05 3.47
CA LEU A 43 -1.73 0.15 4.32
C LEU A 43 -1.53 1.42 3.49
N ALA A 44 -0.57 1.41 2.58
CA ALA A 44 -0.29 2.55 1.71
C ALA A 44 -1.50 2.94 0.84
N GLU A 45 -2.16 1.95 0.25
CA GLU A 45 -3.40 2.14 -0.52
C GLU A 45 -4.49 2.78 0.35
N SER A 46 -4.72 2.21 1.55
CA SER A 46 -5.77 2.69 2.46
C SER A 46 -5.53 4.13 2.93
N PHE A 47 -4.27 4.54 3.11
CA PHE A 47 -3.92 5.93 3.41
C PHE A 47 -4.06 6.85 2.19
N SER A 48 -3.68 6.38 1.01
CA SER A 48 -3.85 7.14 -0.23
C SER A 48 -5.33 7.38 -0.55
N GLU A 49 -6.20 6.40 -0.30
CA GLU A 49 -7.67 6.50 -0.48
C GLU A 49 -8.28 7.64 0.34
N ILE A 50 -7.76 7.92 1.54
CA ILE A 50 -8.19 9.05 2.38
C ILE A 50 -7.42 10.34 2.11
N GLY A 51 -6.60 10.37 1.05
CA GLY A 51 -5.82 11.54 0.64
C GLY A 51 -4.57 11.80 1.47
N VAL A 52 -4.12 10.85 2.31
CA VAL A 52 -2.86 10.96 3.06
C VAL A 52 -1.71 10.53 2.16
N PRO A 53 -0.69 11.39 1.93
CA PRO A 53 0.48 11.00 1.17
C PRO A 53 1.34 10.03 1.97
N VAL A 54 1.74 8.92 1.35
CA VAL A 54 2.55 7.88 1.99
C VAL A 54 3.92 7.83 1.34
N PHE A 55 4.99 7.98 2.12
CA PHE A 55 6.34 7.81 1.60
C PHE A 55 6.89 6.44 1.98
N MET A 56 7.37 5.68 1.00
CA MET A 56 7.92 4.34 1.21
C MET A 56 9.28 4.20 0.54
N ALA A 57 10.26 3.70 1.31
CA ALA A 57 11.54 3.25 0.79
C ALA A 57 11.44 1.77 0.41
N ASP A 58 11.59 1.48 -0.88
CA ASP A 58 11.69 0.12 -1.38
C ASP A 58 13.15 -0.21 -1.67
N VAL A 59 13.66 -1.24 -1.00
CA VAL A 59 15.03 -1.73 -1.22
C VAL A 59 15.03 -2.92 -2.19
N LYS A 60 13.89 -3.58 -2.37
CA LYS A 60 13.78 -4.83 -3.14
C LYS A 60 13.10 -4.66 -4.49
N GLY A 61 12.39 -3.55 -4.72
CA GLY A 61 11.60 -3.30 -5.92
C GLY A 61 10.24 -4.02 -5.93
N ASP A 62 9.92 -4.79 -4.88
CA ASP A 62 8.70 -5.61 -4.77
C ASP A 62 7.44 -4.79 -4.50
N LEU A 63 7.61 -3.54 -4.09
CA LEU A 63 6.56 -2.71 -3.55
C LEU A 63 5.94 -1.86 -4.72
N THR A 64 6.69 -1.59 -5.81
CA THR A 64 6.29 -0.79 -7.00
C THR A 64 4.99 -1.23 -7.70
N GLY A 65 4.55 -2.48 -7.48
CA GLY A 65 3.33 -3.05 -8.04
C GLY A 65 2.01 -2.34 -7.68
N ILE A 66 2.00 -1.45 -6.68
CA ILE A 66 0.83 -0.62 -6.30
C ILE A 66 0.35 0.30 -7.44
N ALA A 67 1.27 0.71 -8.33
CA ALA A 67 0.97 1.63 -9.42
C ALA A 67 0.07 0.99 -10.50
N ALA A 68 0.05 -0.34 -10.59
CA ALA A 68 -0.74 -1.09 -11.55
C ALA A 68 -1.99 -1.67 -10.88
N ALA A 69 -3.11 -1.69 -11.60
CA ALA A 69 -4.28 -2.43 -11.15
C ALA A 69 -3.92 -3.92 -11.03
N GLY A 70 -4.14 -4.50 -9.86
CA GLY A 70 -3.78 -5.89 -9.59
C GLY A 70 -4.39 -6.86 -10.61
N GLN A 71 -3.61 -7.83 -11.10
CA GLN A 71 -4.13 -8.89 -11.95
C GLN A 71 -4.67 -10.03 -11.09
N SER A 72 -5.83 -10.56 -11.45
CA SER A 72 -6.40 -11.73 -10.77
C SER A 72 -5.53 -12.95 -11.05
N SER A 73 -4.87 -13.48 -10.01
CA SER A 73 -4.16 -14.76 -10.05
C SER A 73 -4.86 -15.81 -9.19
N GLU A 74 -4.70 -17.09 -9.51
CA GLU A 74 -5.28 -18.22 -8.75
C GLU A 74 -4.89 -18.15 -7.27
N LYS A 75 -3.64 -17.75 -6.97
CA LYS A 75 -3.15 -17.55 -5.60
C LYS A 75 -3.84 -16.40 -4.88
N LEU A 76 -4.19 -15.33 -5.60
CA LEU A 76 -4.93 -14.19 -5.07
C LEU A 76 -6.40 -14.58 -4.81
N GLN A 77 -7.04 -15.25 -5.77
CA GLN A 77 -8.42 -15.75 -5.62
C GLN A 77 -8.56 -16.71 -4.43
N ALA A 78 -7.67 -17.70 -4.31
CA ALA A 78 -7.65 -18.63 -3.17
C ALA A 78 -7.45 -17.91 -1.82
N ARG A 79 -6.72 -16.77 -1.81
CA ARG A 79 -6.57 -15.94 -0.61
C ARG A 79 -7.84 -15.13 -0.33
N LEU A 80 -8.46 -14.54 -1.35
CA LEU A 80 -9.72 -13.80 -1.22
C LEU A 80 -10.85 -14.70 -0.71
N GLU A 81 -10.96 -15.93 -1.22
CA GLU A 81 -11.91 -16.95 -0.77
C GLU A 81 -11.69 -17.38 0.68
N LYS A 82 -10.44 -17.57 1.10
CA LYS A 82 -10.11 -17.87 2.51
C LYS A 82 -10.56 -16.75 3.45
N ILE A 83 -10.41 -15.51 2.99
CA ILE A 83 -10.70 -14.28 3.74
C ILE A 83 -12.19 -13.88 3.62
N GLY A 84 -12.92 -14.47 2.67
CA GLY A 84 -14.34 -14.22 2.41
C GLY A 84 -14.60 -12.92 1.65
N VAL A 85 -13.62 -12.38 0.93
CA VAL A 85 -13.76 -11.15 0.13
C VAL A 85 -14.40 -11.50 -1.21
N THR A 86 -15.60 -10.99 -1.45
CA THR A 86 -16.37 -11.20 -2.69
C THR A 86 -16.44 -9.96 -3.56
N ASP A 87 -16.00 -8.82 -3.03
CA ASP A 87 -16.08 -7.48 -3.59
C ASP A 87 -14.72 -6.91 -4.01
N TRP A 88 -13.74 -7.79 -4.29
CA TRP A 88 -12.41 -7.34 -4.71
C TRP A 88 -12.47 -6.71 -6.10
N GLN A 89 -12.18 -5.41 -6.16
CA GLN A 89 -12.02 -4.68 -7.41
C GLN A 89 -10.56 -4.22 -7.56
N PRO A 90 -9.88 -4.62 -8.64
CA PRO A 90 -8.55 -4.12 -8.91
C PRO A 90 -8.63 -2.62 -9.23
N HIS A 91 -7.88 -1.81 -8.50
CA HIS A 91 -7.74 -0.39 -8.77
C HIS A 91 -6.25 -0.05 -8.80
N ALA A 92 -5.88 0.91 -9.64
CA ALA A 92 -4.53 1.46 -9.68
C ALA A 92 -4.46 2.63 -8.70
N ASN A 93 -3.43 2.66 -7.86
CA ASN A 93 -3.20 3.77 -6.96
C ASN A 93 -2.24 4.79 -7.57
N PRO A 94 -2.45 6.09 -7.31
CA PRO A 94 -1.58 7.11 -7.85
C PRO A 94 -0.21 7.04 -7.15
N ALA A 95 0.79 6.55 -7.89
CA ALA A 95 2.16 6.39 -7.41
C ALA A 95 3.13 7.23 -8.24
N VAL A 96 4.13 7.82 -7.58
CA VAL A 96 5.26 8.51 -8.24
C VAL A 96 6.55 7.93 -7.70
N VAL A 97 7.38 7.39 -8.60
CA VAL A 97 8.72 6.87 -8.27
C VAL A 97 9.70 8.04 -8.24
N TRP A 98 10.36 8.19 -7.10
CA TRP A 98 11.44 9.15 -6.90
C TRP A 98 12.77 8.43 -7.02
N ASP A 99 13.62 9.02 -7.84
CA ASP A 99 14.97 8.56 -8.06
C ASP A 99 15.92 9.61 -7.47
N ILE A 100 16.81 9.15 -6.59
CA ILE A 100 17.79 10.00 -5.93
C ILE A 100 18.84 10.50 -6.92
N PHE A 101 19.18 9.68 -7.92
CA PHE A 101 20.14 9.98 -8.97
C PHE A 101 19.50 10.68 -10.17
N GLY A 102 18.17 10.63 -10.28
CA GLY A 102 17.41 11.32 -11.31
C GLY A 102 17.60 10.75 -12.72
N GLU A 103 18.04 9.49 -12.83
CA GLU A 103 18.30 8.81 -14.10
C GLU A 103 17.03 8.17 -14.68
N LYS A 104 16.13 7.67 -13.83
CA LYS A 104 14.92 6.92 -14.21
C LYS A 104 13.62 7.41 -13.57
N GLY A 105 13.67 8.34 -12.61
CA GLY A 105 12.50 8.78 -11.84
C GLY A 105 12.47 10.27 -11.49
N HIS A 106 11.50 10.67 -10.66
CA HIS A 106 11.35 12.07 -10.25
C HIS A 106 12.51 12.50 -9.32
N PRO A 107 13.20 13.63 -9.57
CA PRO A 107 14.35 14.03 -8.77
C PRO A 107 13.97 14.31 -7.31
N SER A 108 14.75 13.77 -6.37
CA SER A 108 14.52 13.90 -4.92
C SER A 108 14.44 15.33 -4.36
N GLY A 109 14.87 16.33 -5.13
CA GLY A 109 14.89 17.74 -4.73
C GLY A 109 13.66 18.57 -5.13
N ARG A 110 12.71 18.03 -5.91
CA ARG A 110 11.51 18.80 -6.34
C ARG A 110 10.31 18.47 -5.46
N ARG A 111 9.58 19.51 -5.03
CA ARG A 111 8.32 19.36 -4.29
C ARG A 111 7.36 18.48 -5.10
N CYS A 112 6.89 17.39 -4.51
CA CYS A 112 5.86 16.54 -5.12
C CYS A 112 4.66 17.43 -5.48
N PRO A 113 4.28 17.57 -6.77
CA PRO A 113 3.33 18.59 -7.17
C PRO A 113 1.87 18.27 -6.81
N ILE A 114 1.60 17.17 -6.08
CA ILE A 114 0.26 16.58 -6.07
C ILE A 114 -0.16 16.09 -4.68
N SER A 115 -1.22 16.68 -4.17
CA SER A 115 -1.90 16.30 -2.94
C SER A 115 -2.49 14.88 -3.04
N GLY A 116 -2.15 14.01 -2.09
CA GLY A 116 -2.84 12.72 -1.87
C GLY A 116 -2.29 11.48 -2.61
N ARG A 117 -0.96 11.38 -2.83
CA ARG A 117 -0.35 10.22 -3.51
C ARG A 117 0.67 9.47 -2.64
N CYS A 118 0.80 8.17 -2.88
CA CYS A 118 1.94 7.35 -2.43
C CYS A 118 3.22 7.78 -3.19
N CYS A 119 4.19 8.32 -2.47
CA CYS A 119 5.52 8.69 -2.95
C CYS A 119 6.49 7.53 -2.69
N TRP A 120 7.19 7.12 -3.75
CA TRP A 120 8.07 5.95 -3.75
C TRP A 120 9.52 6.36 -3.86
N ARG A 121 10.41 5.60 -3.21
CA ARG A 121 11.87 5.72 -3.33
C ARG A 121 12.39 4.38 -3.84
N ASP A 122 12.96 4.39 -5.04
CA ASP A 122 13.80 3.30 -5.55
C ASP A 122 15.27 3.70 -5.38
N TYR A 123 16.11 2.69 -5.10
CA TYR A 123 17.57 2.80 -5.12
C TYR A 123 18.12 2.43 -6.51
#